data_AF-A0A1J3D1C5-F1
#
_entry.id   AF-A0A1J3D1C5-F1
#
_cell.length_a   1.000
_cell.length_b   1.000
_cell.length_c   1.000
_cell.angle_alpha   90.00
_cell.angle_beta   90.00
_cell.angle_gamma   90.00
#
_symmetry.space_group_name_H-M   'P 1'
#
loop_
_entity.id
_entity.type
_entity.pdbx_description
1 polymer ?
#
loop_
_entity_poly.entity_id
_entity_poly.type
_entity_poly.pdbx_seq_one_letter_code
_entity_poly.pdbx_strand_id
1 'polypeptide(L)'
;ERLLNVQKAMKNQTEVAVILSKQLFSTKAKRSNSVFSPASINAAFTMVASGPDGKGEILKAILSFLRSSSVEELNAVYNLISSFVFADGSSFGGPTIKVANGVWVEQTLPIHPSIKPL
;
A
#
# COMPACT_ATOMS: atom_id res chain seq x y z
N GLU A 1 -18.84 -3.99 -18.33
CA GLU A 1 -17.87 -3.44 -17.37
C GLU A 1 -18.41 -3.54 -15.96
N ARG A 2 -17.64 -4.07 -15.02
CA ARG A 2 -18.03 -4.11 -13.61
C ARG A 2 -17.53 -2.81 -12.97
N LEU A 3 -18.44 -1.94 -12.55
CA LEU A 3 -18.06 -0.71 -11.83
C LEU A 3 -17.20 -1.08 -10.61
N LEU A 4 -16.05 -0.42 -10.48
CA LEU A 4 -15.11 -0.63 -9.38
C LEU A 4 -15.76 -0.21 -8.07
N ASN A 5 -15.94 -1.15 -7.14
CA ASN A 5 -16.46 -0.85 -5.81
C ASN A 5 -15.29 -0.61 -4.84
N VAL A 6 -14.81 0.64 -4.82
CA VAL A 6 -13.65 1.05 -4.00
C VAL A 6 -13.91 0.86 -2.50
N GLN A 7 -15.15 1.06 -2.03
CA GLN A 7 -15.50 0.83 -0.62
C GLN A 7 -15.29 -0.63 -0.21
N LYS A 8 -15.69 -1.57 -1.08
CA LYS A 8 -15.47 -3.00 -0.87
C LYS A 8 -13.97 -3.32 -0.87
N ALA A 9 -13.20 -2.74 -1.79
CA ALA A 9 -11.76 -2.90 -1.85
C ALA A 9 -11.06 -2.42 -0.57
N MET A 10 -11.43 -1.23 -0.08
CA MET A 10 -10.93 -0.69 1.19
C MET A 10 -11.27 -1.61 2.36
N LYS A 11 -12.49 -2.15 2.41
CA LYS A 11 -12.90 -3.11 3.45
C LYS A 11 -12.01 -4.34 3.42
N ASN A 12 -11.79 -4.95 2.26
CA ASN A 12 -10.93 -6.13 2.10
C ASN A 12 -9.50 -5.85 2.59
N GLN A 13 -8.92 -4.73 2.19
CA GLN A 13 -7.56 -4.34 2.59
C GLN A 13 -7.47 -4.00 4.09
N THR A 14 -8.54 -3.46 4.69
CA THR A 14 -8.64 -3.25 6.15
C THR A 14 -8.71 -4.57 6.90
N GLU A 15 -9.41 -5.58 6.39
CA GLU A 15 -9.42 -6.93 6.98
C GLU A 15 -8.01 -7.54 6.97
N VAL A 16 -7.24 -7.36 5.89
CA VAL A 16 -5.83 -7.78 5.83
C VAL A 16 -5.01 -7.07 6.92
N ALA A 17 -5.21 -5.77 7.13
CA ALA A 17 -4.54 -5.02 8.19
C ALA A 17 -4.82 -5.59 9.60
N VAL A 18 -6.06 -6.00 9.87
CA VAL A 18 -6.44 -6.66 11.14
C VAL A 18 -5.74 -8.00 11.29
N ILE A 19 -5.68 -8.80 10.23
CA ILE A 19 -4.98 -10.10 10.24
C ILE A 19 -3.48 -9.91 10.51
N LEU A 20 -2.84 -8.97 9.82
CA LEU A 20 -1.42 -8.64 10.01
C LEU A 20 -1.15 -8.14 11.43
N SER A 21 -2.03 -7.28 11.96
CA SER A 21 -1.97 -6.81 13.34
C SER A 21 -1.99 -8.00 14.31
N LYS A 22 -2.98 -8.89 14.16
CA LYS A 22 -3.08 -10.10 14.98
C LYS A 22 -1.82 -10.94 14.90
N GLN A 23 -1.28 -11.17 13.71
CA GLN A 23 -0.04 -11.94 13.53
C GLN A 23 1.16 -11.27 14.21
N LEU A 24 1.38 -9.97 14.00
CA LEU A 24 2.49 -9.21 14.58
C LEU A 24 2.43 -9.24 16.12
N PHE A 25 1.29 -8.87 16.70
CA PHE A 25 1.09 -8.80 18.15
C PHE A 25 1.09 -10.18 18.81
N SER A 26 0.66 -11.23 18.10
CA SER A 26 0.69 -12.61 18.60
C SER A 26 2.03 -13.31 18.40
N THR A 27 3.03 -12.70 17.75
CA THR A 27 4.32 -13.36 17.49
C THR A 27 5.50 -12.53 17.96
N LYS A 28 5.78 -11.41 17.30
CA LYS A 28 6.98 -10.58 17.53
C LYS A 28 6.78 -9.52 18.59
N ALA A 29 5.55 -9.01 18.74
CA ALA A 29 5.24 -7.88 19.62
C ALA A 29 4.47 -8.29 20.89
N LYS A 30 4.58 -9.55 21.35
CA LYS A 30 3.79 -10.09 22.48
C LYS A 30 3.92 -9.32 23.79
N ARG A 31 5.04 -8.62 24.02
CA ARG A 31 5.37 -7.96 25.30
C ARG A 31 5.99 -6.59 25.10
N SER A 32 5.73 -5.95 23.97
CA SER A 32 6.27 -4.65 23.62
C SER A 32 5.18 -3.80 23.00
N ASN A 33 5.22 -2.49 23.29
CA ASN A 33 4.47 -1.54 22.49
C ASN A 33 4.96 -1.65 21.04
N SER A 34 4.04 -1.72 20.11
CA SER A 34 4.39 -1.83 18.69
C SER A 34 3.34 -1.08 17.87
N VAL A 35 3.83 -0.41 16.83
CA VAL A 35 3.03 0.38 15.91
C VAL A 35 3.54 0.13 14.51
N PHE A 36 2.62 0.06 13.56
CA PHE A 36 2.93 0.05 12.14
C PHE A 36 1.79 0.72 11.39
N SER A 37 2.04 1.11 10.14
CA SER A 37 1.04 1.72 9.26
C SER A 37 0.61 0.72 8.18
N PRO A 38 -0.58 0.09 8.31
CA PRO A 38 -1.12 -0.75 7.25
C PRO A 38 -1.28 0.00 5.92
N ALA A 39 -1.65 1.28 5.98
CA ALA A 39 -1.78 2.15 4.80
C ALA A 39 -0.45 2.34 4.07
N SER A 40 0.66 2.49 4.80
CA SER A 40 2.00 2.59 4.21
C SER A 40 2.47 1.26 3.60
N ILE A 41 2.18 0.13 4.24
CA ILE A 41 2.46 -1.20 3.67
C ILE A 41 1.66 -1.41 2.37
N ASN A 42 0.39 -1.02 2.38
CA ASN A 42 -0.47 -1.10 1.22
C ASN A 42 0.04 -0.24 0.06
N ALA A 43 0.44 1.00 0.35
CA ALA A 43 1.05 1.90 -0.63
C ALA A 43 2.30 1.28 -1.28
N ALA A 44 3.18 0.68 -0.47
CA ALA A 44 4.39 0.01 -0.98
C ALA A 44 4.05 -1.16 -1.91
N PHE A 45 3.12 -2.04 -1.52
CA PHE A 45 2.70 -3.16 -2.37
C PHE A 45 1.99 -2.70 -3.64
N THR A 46 1.16 -1.66 -3.56
CA THR A 46 0.49 -1.08 -4.72
C THR A 46 1.50 -0.49 -5.70
N MET A 47 2.54 0.19 -5.20
CA MET A 47 3.63 0.71 -6.04
C MET A 47 4.37 -0.41 -6.78
N VAL A 48 4.66 -1.54 -6.11
CA VAL A 48 5.28 -2.71 -6.75
C VAL A 48 4.35 -3.35 -7.79
N ALA A 49 3.06 -3.52 -7.46
CA ALA A 49 2.08 -4.11 -8.36
C ALA A 49 1.82 -3.25 -9.62
N SER A 50 1.89 -1.93 -9.48
CA SER A 50 1.74 -0.97 -10.58
C SER A 50 3.03 -0.74 -11.38
N GLY A 51 4.15 -1.30 -10.94
CA GLY A 51 5.43 -1.19 -11.63
C GLY A 51 5.47 -1.98 -12.95
N PRO A 52 6.42 -1.68 -13.85
CA PRO A 52 6.60 -2.38 -15.13
C PRO A 52 6.81 -3.90 -14.95
N ASP A 53 7.47 -4.27 -13.84
CA ASP A 53 7.78 -5.64 -13.42
C ASP A 53 6.70 -6.26 -12.53
N GLY A 54 5.61 -5.53 -12.27
CA GLY A 54 4.41 -6.01 -11.58
C GLY A 54 3.63 -6.99 -12.45
N LYS A 55 4.26 -8.09 -12.87
CA LYS A 55 3.68 -9.12 -13.74
C LYS A 55 3.88 -10.51 -13.13
N GLY A 56 3.15 -11.48 -13.68
CA GLY A 56 3.33 -12.89 -13.33
C GLY A 56 2.98 -13.21 -11.88
N GLU A 57 3.79 -14.07 -11.25
CA GLU A 57 3.51 -14.61 -9.92
C GLU A 57 3.60 -13.58 -8.79
N ILE A 58 4.48 -12.57 -8.92
CA ILE A 58 4.60 -11.49 -7.93
C ILE A 58 3.30 -10.69 -7.88
N LEU A 59 2.77 -10.29 -9.04
CA LEU A 59 1.50 -9.57 -9.11
C LEU A 59 0.36 -10.40 -8.50
N LYS A 60 0.26 -11.69 -8.84
CA LYS A 60 -0.75 -12.59 -8.28
C LYS A 60 -0.64 -12.69 -6.75
N ALA A 61 0.57 -12.80 -6.23
CA ALA A 61 0.82 -12.85 -4.80
C ALA A 61 0.39 -11.55 -4.11
N ILE A 62 0.68 -10.38 -4.69
CA ILE A 62 0.26 -9.08 -4.13
C ILE A 62 -1.26 -8.93 -4.15
N LEU A 63 -1.91 -9.24 -5.28
CA LEU A 63 -3.38 -9.19 -5.40
C LEU A 63 -4.05 -10.12 -4.40
N SER A 64 -3.53 -11.35 -4.27
CA SER A 64 -4.02 -12.32 -3.27
C SER A 64 -3.82 -11.81 -1.84
N PHE A 65 -2.63 -11.30 -1.52
CA PHE A 65 -2.29 -10.78 -0.20
C PHE A 65 -3.18 -9.61 0.22
N LEU A 66 -3.38 -8.63 -0.67
CA LEU A 66 -4.22 -7.46 -0.43
C LEU A 66 -5.71 -7.73 -0.69
N ARG A 67 -6.10 -8.97 -1.03
CA ARG A 67 -7.48 -9.38 -1.34
C ARG A 67 -8.14 -8.47 -2.38
N SER A 68 -7.37 -8.13 -3.41
CA SER A 68 -7.77 -7.25 -4.49
C SER A 68 -7.95 -8.04 -5.79
N SER A 69 -8.89 -7.63 -6.63
CA SER A 69 -9.16 -8.32 -7.89
C SER A 69 -8.29 -7.82 -9.05
N SER A 70 -7.72 -6.61 -8.95
CA SER A 70 -6.91 -6.02 -10.01
C SER A 70 -6.00 -4.90 -9.53
N VAL A 71 -5.05 -4.50 -10.38
CA VAL A 71 -4.14 -3.37 -10.11
C VAL A 71 -4.91 -2.04 -10.07
N GLU A 72 -5.98 -1.91 -10.86
CA GLU A 72 -6.85 -0.74 -10.86
C GLU A 72 -7.57 -0.58 -9.50
N GLU A 73 -7.98 -1.69 -8.89
CA GLU A 73 -8.57 -1.68 -7.55
C GLU A 73 -7.55 -1.26 -6.48
N LEU A 74 -6.32 -1.77 -6.55
CA LEU A 74 -5.22 -1.33 -5.68
C LEU A 74 -4.96 0.18 -5.82
N ASN A 75 -4.80 0.66 -7.06
CA ASN A 75 -4.55 2.07 -7.35
C ASN A 75 -5.69 2.98 -6.89
N ALA A 76 -6.95 2.55 -7.03
CA ALA A 76 -8.09 3.33 -6.56
C ALA A 76 -8.10 3.49 -5.03
N VAL A 77 -7.75 2.43 -4.28
CA VAL A 77 -7.62 2.56 -2.82
C VAL A 77 -6.41 3.41 -2.45
N TYR A 78 -5.27 3.22 -3.14
CA TYR A 78 -4.08 4.05 -2.93
C TYR A 78 -4.34 5.54 -3.20
N ASN A 79 -5.16 5.89 -4.19
CA ASN A 79 -5.56 7.28 -4.45
C ASN A 79 -6.30 7.88 -3.26
N LEU A 80 -7.17 7.11 -2.59
CA LEU A 80 -7.83 7.57 -1.37
C LEU A 80 -6.85 7.70 -0.19
N ILE A 81 -5.95 6.73 -0.03
CA ILE A 81 -4.90 6.77 1.00
C ILE A 81 -4.04 8.03 0.82
N SER A 82 -3.51 8.24 -0.38
CA SER A 82 -2.64 9.39 -0.67
C SER A 82 -3.37 10.72 -0.54
N SER A 83 -4.62 10.81 -1.00
CA SER A 83 -5.38 12.07 -0.99
C SER A 83 -5.90 12.47 0.40
N PHE A 84 -6.25 11.50 1.24
CA PHE A 84 -6.96 11.78 2.50
C PHE A 84 -6.22 11.29 3.74
N VAL A 85 -5.58 10.12 3.68
CA VAL A 85 -4.92 9.52 4.86
C VAL A 85 -3.51 10.10 5.05
N PHE A 86 -2.79 10.32 3.95
CA PHE A 86 -1.43 10.87 3.97
C PHE A 86 -1.38 12.39 3.88
N ALA A 87 -2.51 13.05 3.67
CA ALA A 87 -2.58 14.49 3.62
C ALA A 87 -2.21 15.12 4.98
N ASP A 88 -1.38 16.15 4.95
CA ASP A 88 -1.04 16.92 6.15
C ASP A 88 -2.21 17.80 6.57
N GLY A 89 -2.74 17.57 7.76
CA GLY A 89 -3.88 18.30 8.30
C GLY A 89 -3.50 19.55 9.09
N SER A 90 -2.20 19.83 9.29
CA SER A 90 -1.74 20.82 10.25
C SER A 90 -2.25 22.25 9.97
N SER A 91 -2.44 22.62 8.71
CA SER A 91 -2.91 23.96 8.32
C SER A 91 -4.35 24.27 8.72
N PHE A 92 -5.16 23.24 9.01
CA PHE A 92 -6.55 23.38 9.44
C PHE A 92 -6.75 22.92 10.89
N GLY A 93 -5.68 22.82 11.67
CA GLY A 93 -5.72 22.37 13.07
C GLY A 93 -5.79 20.85 13.27
N GLY A 94 -5.62 20.08 12.20
CA GLY A 94 -5.53 18.61 12.24
C GLY A 94 -4.13 18.08 12.57
N PRO A 95 -3.94 16.76 12.57
CA PRO A 95 -2.64 16.14 12.82
C PRO A 95 -1.62 16.48 11.74
N THR A 96 -0.34 16.59 12.14
CA THR A 96 0.77 16.62 11.19
C THR A 96 1.05 15.21 10.69
N ILE A 97 0.92 15.00 9.39
CA ILE A 97 1.23 13.72 8.73
C ILE A 97 2.36 13.95 7.73
N LYS A 98 3.46 13.18 7.89
CA LYS A 98 4.58 13.15 6.95
C LYS A 98 4.80 11.71 6.52
N VAL A 99 5.01 11.50 5.22
CA VAL A 99 5.11 10.17 4.63
C VAL A 99 6.33 10.11 3.73
N ALA A 100 7.08 9.02 3.83
CA ALA A 100 8.22 8.72 2.97
C ALA A 100 7.98 7.35 2.32
N ASN A 101 7.66 7.35 1.02
CA ASN A 101 7.51 6.14 0.20
C ASN A 101 8.48 6.26 -0.97
N GLY A 102 9.32 5.24 -1.17
CA GLY A 102 10.30 5.21 -2.25
C GLY A 102 10.79 3.80 -2.54
N VAL A 103 11.43 3.63 -3.69
CA VAL A 103 12.11 2.39 -4.10
C VAL A 103 13.56 2.74 -4.39
N TRP A 104 14.46 1.89 -3.92
CA TRP A 104 15.87 1.93 -4.29
C TRP A 104 16.17 0.76 -5.21
N VAL A 105 16.87 1.05 -6.30
CA VAL A 105 17.30 0.06 -7.29
C VAL A 105 18.83 0.10 -7.33
N GLU A 106 19.44 -1.07 -7.53
CA GLU A 106 20.89 -1.18 -7.71
C GLU A 106 21.34 -0.31 -8.89
N GLN A 107 22.38 0.50 -8.69
CA GLN A 107 22.78 1.55 -9.64
C GLN A 107 23.13 1.01 -11.03
N THR A 108 23.62 -0.23 -11.10
CA THR A 108 24.00 -0.88 -12.35
C THR A 108 22.81 -1.42 -13.16
N LEU A 109 21.63 -1.50 -12.54
CA LEU A 109 20.44 -2.01 -13.21
C LEU A 109 19.75 -0.90 -14.00
N PRO A 110 19.31 -1.19 -15.24
CA PRO A 110 18.56 -0.22 -16.03
C PRO A 110 17.18 -0.01 -15.40
N ILE A 111 16.80 1.26 -15.23
CA ILE A 111 15.43 1.62 -14.82
C ILE A 111 14.55 1.63 -16.06
N HIS A 112 13.38 0.99 -15.97
CA HIS A 112 12.44 0.98 -17.08
C HIS A 112 12.02 2.42 -17.47
N PRO A 113 12.01 2.80 -18.76
CA PRO A 113 11.80 4.20 -19.18
C PRO A 113 10.45 4.81 -18.78
N SER A 114 9.44 3.98 -18.47
CA SER A 114 8.14 4.46 -18.01
C SER A 114 8.14 4.94 -16.55
N ILE A 115 9.19 4.64 -15.79
CA ILE A 115 9.33 5.11 -14.40
C ILE A 115 9.89 6.53 -14.46
N LYS A 116 9.13 7.49 -13.93
CA LYS A 116 9.60 8.87 -13.81
C LYS A 116 10.64 8.94 -12.70
N PRO A 117 11.86 9.46 -12.95
CA PRO A 117 12.78 9.79 -11.86
C PRO A 117 12.18 10.89 -10.98
N LEU A 118 12.60 10.89 -9.70
CA LEU A 118 12.27 11.93 -8.73
C LEU A 118 12.83 13.30 -9.15
#